data_AF-A0A2W4SN36-F1
#
_entry.id   AF-A0A2W4SN36-F1
#
_cell.length_a   1.000
_cell.length_b   1.000
_cell.length_c   1.000
_cell.angle_alpha   90.00
_cell.angle_beta   90.00
_cell.angle_gamma   90.00
#
_symmetry.space_group_name_H-M   'P 1'
#
loop_
_entity.id
_entity.type
_entity.pdbx_description
1 polymer ?
#
loop_
_entity_poly.entity_id
_entity_poly.type
_entity_poly.pdbx_seq_one_letter_code
_entity_poly.pdbx_strand_id
1 'polypeptide(L)'
;MKANLDGFGVLMYFTFAIAAMDGVTRAAFDNPVRVGGFLACAFGVSIIGLVVSYLALRFLRRSERFMVGYGAGQRNMGMIVAALGAGVPPSTFLFFALAQFPIYLMPWLLNGVAGRIRREEAAADGG
;
A
#
# COMPACT_ATOMS: atom_id res chain seq x y z
N MET A 1 -8.92 -6.61 30.23
CA MET A 1 -8.19 -5.36 29.94
C MET A 1 -7.51 -5.33 28.55
N LYS A 2 -7.98 -6.09 27.54
CA LYS A 2 -7.50 -6.03 26.14
C LYS A 2 -8.43 -5.21 25.22
N ALA A 3 -9.74 -5.25 25.45
CA ALA A 3 -10.73 -4.61 24.59
C ALA A 3 -10.72 -3.06 24.60
N ASN A 4 -10.40 -2.43 25.75
CA ASN A 4 -10.38 -0.96 25.86
C ASN A 4 -9.18 -0.32 25.13
N LEU A 5 -8.05 -1.03 25.05
CA LEU A 5 -6.86 -0.53 24.33
C LEU A 5 -7.08 -0.59 22.82
N ASP A 6 -7.85 -1.59 22.36
CA ASP A 6 -8.21 -1.77 20.95
C ASP A 6 -9.13 -0.63 20.47
N GLY A 7 -10.16 -0.29 21.26
CA GLY A 7 -11.06 0.83 20.95
C GLY A 7 -10.35 2.18 20.85
N PHE A 8 -9.42 2.48 21.76
CA PHE A 8 -8.62 3.70 21.69
C PHE A 8 -7.70 3.74 20.46
N GLY A 9 -7.03 2.62 20.15
CA GLY A 9 -6.23 2.50 18.93
C GLY A 9 -7.05 2.71 17.66
N VAL A 10 -8.25 2.12 17.59
CA VAL A 10 -9.18 2.32 16.47
C VAL A 10 -9.57 3.79 16.33
N LEU A 11 -9.89 4.49 17.43
CA LEU A 11 -10.20 5.92 17.38
C LEU A 11 -9.02 6.76 16.89
N MET A 12 -7.80 6.44 17.32
CA MET A 12 -6.59 7.12 16.83
C MET A 12 -6.36 6.87 15.34
N TYR A 13 -6.46 5.62 14.87
CA TYR A 13 -6.33 5.30 13.45
C TYR A 13 -7.43 5.95 12.60
N PHE A 14 -8.65 6.00 13.11
CA PHE A 14 -9.78 6.64 12.43
C PHE A 14 -9.55 8.15 12.29
N THR A 15 -9.10 8.80 13.36
CA THR A 15 -8.77 10.24 13.35
C THR A 15 -7.62 10.53 12.39
N PHE A 16 -6.58 9.69 12.41
CA PHE A 16 -5.45 9.78 11.47
C PHE A 16 -5.91 9.62 10.01
N ALA A 17 -6.80 8.66 9.73
CA ALA A 17 -7.32 8.43 8.39
C ALA A 17 -8.12 9.63 7.86
N ILE A 18 -8.97 10.24 8.71
CA ILE A 18 -9.71 11.46 8.34
C ILE A 18 -8.75 12.60 8.05
N ALA A 19 -7.78 12.84 8.94
CA ALA A 19 -6.80 13.90 8.78
C ALA A 19 -5.92 13.69 7.53
N ALA A 20 -5.56 12.44 7.23
CA ALA A 20 -4.79 12.11 6.04
C ALA A 20 -5.58 12.33 4.74
N MET A 21 -6.88 12.07 4.75
CA MET A 21 -7.75 12.23 3.58
C MET A 21 -8.27 13.67 3.38
N ASP A 22 -8.09 14.54 4.37
CA ASP A 22 -8.47 15.94 4.26
C ASP A 22 -7.71 16.63 3.10
N GLY A 23 -8.43 17.41 2.31
CA GLY A 23 -7.88 18.09 1.13
C GLY A 23 -7.65 17.21 -0.10
N VAL A 24 -7.71 15.87 -0.02
CA VAL A 24 -7.56 14.97 -1.20
C VAL A 24 -8.65 15.23 -2.23
N THR A 25 -9.91 15.33 -1.79
CA THR A 25 -11.05 15.58 -2.66
C THR A 25 -10.96 16.96 -3.33
N ARG A 26 -10.59 18.01 -2.58
CA ARG A 26 -10.37 19.36 -3.15
C ARG A 26 -9.23 19.34 -4.17
N ALA A 27 -8.11 18.71 -3.84
CA ALA A 27 -6.98 18.59 -4.76
C ALA A 27 -7.32 17.82 -6.04
N ALA A 28 -8.21 16.82 -5.95
CA ALA A 28 -8.69 16.06 -7.10
C ALA A 28 -9.54 16.91 -8.05
N PHE A 29 -10.36 17.82 -7.53
CA PHE A 29 -11.15 18.75 -8.34
C PHE A 29 -10.33 19.92 -8.89
N ASP A 30 -9.43 20.50 -8.09
CA ASP A 30 -8.64 21.66 -8.50
C ASP A 30 -7.53 21.28 -9.50
N ASN A 31 -6.87 20.12 -9.29
CA ASN A 31 -5.70 19.72 -10.06
C ASN A 31 -5.68 18.21 -10.34
N PRO A 32 -6.64 17.69 -11.15
CA PRO A 32 -6.80 16.25 -11.39
C PRO A 32 -5.55 15.61 -12.00
N VAL A 33 -4.82 16.32 -12.86
CA VAL A 33 -3.58 15.81 -13.48
C VAL A 33 -2.49 15.56 -12.43
N ARG A 34 -2.35 16.45 -11.45
CA ARG A 34 -1.34 16.32 -10.39
C ARG A 34 -1.65 15.15 -9.46
N VAL A 35 -2.93 15.01 -9.10
CA VAL A 35 -3.43 13.86 -8.32
C VAL A 35 -3.24 12.55 -9.09
N GLY A 36 -3.56 12.53 -10.38
CA GLY A 36 -3.33 11.38 -11.25
C GLY A 36 -1.85 11.00 -11.33
N GLY A 37 -0.96 11.99 -11.45
CA GLY A 37 0.49 11.77 -11.43
C GLY A 37 0.99 11.18 -10.11
N PHE A 38 0.53 11.69 -8.97
CA PHE A 38 0.87 11.12 -7.66
C PHE A 38 0.33 9.70 -7.48
N LEU A 39 -0.89 9.44 -7.93
CA LEU A 39 -1.48 8.12 -7.90
C LEU A 39 -0.67 7.14 -8.77
N ALA A 40 -0.32 7.53 -10.01
CA ALA A 40 0.50 6.75 -10.90
C ALA A 40 1.90 6.48 -10.31
N CYS A 41 2.53 7.48 -9.70
CA CYS A 41 3.79 7.28 -8.99
C CYS A 41 3.66 6.32 -7.81
N ALA A 42 2.59 6.41 -7.01
CA ALA A 42 2.37 5.51 -5.89
C ALA A 42 2.20 4.06 -6.36
N PHE A 43 1.36 3.82 -7.38
CA PHE A 43 1.24 2.50 -8.01
C PHE A 43 2.57 2.04 -8.61
N GLY A 44 3.29 2.93 -9.29
CA GLY A 44 4.58 2.65 -9.88
C GLY A 44 5.61 2.18 -8.85
N VAL A 45 5.75 2.90 -7.73
CA VAL A 45 6.66 2.52 -6.63
C VAL A 45 6.25 1.18 -6.02
N SER A 46 4.95 0.95 -5.80
CA SER A 46 4.47 -0.34 -5.28
C SER A 46 4.75 -1.50 -6.24
N ILE A 47 4.52 -1.33 -7.54
CA ILE A 47 4.78 -2.34 -8.57
C ILE A 47 6.28 -2.59 -8.73
N ILE A 48 7.09 -1.52 -8.79
CA ILE A 48 8.55 -1.63 -8.90
C ILE A 48 9.09 -2.35 -7.66
N GLY A 49 8.64 -1.99 -6.45
CA GLY A 49 9.00 -2.68 -5.22
C GLY A 49 8.67 -4.18 -5.29
N LEU A 50 7.48 -4.53 -5.75
CA LEU A 50 7.08 -5.93 -5.94
C LEU A 50 7.96 -6.64 -6.96
N VAL A 51 8.16 -6.06 -8.14
CA VAL A 51 8.95 -6.67 -9.24
C VAL A 51 10.41 -6.83 -8.83
N VAL A 52 11.02 -5.81 -8.25
CA VAL A 52 12.41 -5.83 -7.78
C VAL A 52 12.58 -6.90 -6.71
N SER A 53 11.70 -6.94 -5.70
CA SER A 53 11.74 -8.00 -4.68
C SER A 53 11.49 -9.38 -5.27
N TYR A 54 10.56 -9.53 -6.22
CA TYR A 54 10.27 -10.80 -6.88
C TYR A 54 11.48 -11.33 -7.67
N LEU A 55 12.20 -10.44 -8.38
CA LEU A 55 13.40 -10.78 -9.13
C LEU A 55 14.61 -11.03 -8.23
N ALA A 56 14.81 -10.19 -7.20
CA ALA A 56 15.92 -10.33 -6.26
C ALA A 56 15.80 -11.62 -5.44
N LEU A 57 14.58 -12.01 -5.06
CA LEU A 57 14.30 -13.19 -4.26
C LEU A 57 14.02 -14.44 -5.11
N ARG A 58 14.49 -14.50 -6.37
CA ARG A 58 14.24 -15.62 -7.30
C ARG A 58 14.58 -17.01 -6.75
N PHE A 59 15.41 -17.08 -5.70
CA PHE A 59 15.82 -18.30 -5.00
C PHE A 59 14.75 -18.85 -4.02
N LEU A 60 13.72 -18.07 -3.66
CA LEU A 60 12.60 -18.50 -2.81
C LEU A 60 11.43 -19.08 -3.65
N ARG A 61 10.47 -19.74 -2.98
CA ARG A 61 9.24 -20.27 -3.60
C ARG A 61 8.37 -19.14 -4.13
N ARG A 62 7.53 -19.38 -5.16
CA ARG A 62 6.78 -18.30 -5.84
C ARG A 62 5.85 -17.57 -4.86
N SER A 63 5.21 -18.31 -3.96
CA SER A 63 4.37 -17.77 -2.89
C SER A 63 5.13 -16.85 -1.93
N GLU A 64 6.30 -17.24 -1.46
CA GLU A 64 7.13 -16.44 -0.56
C GLU A 64 7.63 -15.16 -1.24
N ARG A 65 8.12 -15.27 -2.48
CA ARG A 65 8.55 -14.12 -3.30
C ARG A 65 7.43 -13.10 -3.48
N PHE A 66 6.23 -13.60 -3.75
CA PHE A 66 5.05 -12.76 -3.93
C PHE A 66 4.68 -12.05 -2.64
N MET A 67 4.68 -12.74 -1.49
CA MET A 67 4.37 -12.12 -0.21
C MET A 67 5.40 -11.05 0.19
N VAL A 68 6.70 -11.34 0.02
CA VAL A 68 7.75 -10.37 0.35
C VAL A 68 7.72 -9.18 -0.60
N GLY A 69 7.54 -9.39 -1.90
CA GLY A 69 7.41 -8.30 -2.87
C GLY A 69 6.16 -7.47 -2.66
N TYR A 70 5.04 -8.10 -2.33
CA TYR A 70 3.83 -7.38 -1.95
C TYR A 70 4.07 -6.52 -0.71
N GLY A 71 4.67 -7.05 0.35
CA GLY A 71 5.03 -6.28 1.54
C GLY A 71 5.99 -5.12 1.26
N ALA A 72 6.95 -5.30 0.36
CA ALA A 72 7.89 -4.24 -0.03
C ALA A 72 7.22 -3.05 -0.74
N GLY A 73 6.19 -3.33 -1.54
CA GLY A 73 5.40 -2.29 -2.22
C GLY A 73 4.35 -1.62 -1.33
N GLN A 74 4.06 -2.18 -0.16
CA GLN A 74 2.92 -1.85 0.70
C GLN A 74 3.41 -1.28 2.03
N ARG A 75 4.02 -0.10 1.96
CA ARG A 75 4.68 0.54 3.11
C ARG A 75 3.65 1.24 4.02
N ASN A 76 3.88 1.18 5.33
CA ASN A 76 3.08 1.93 6.30
C ASN A 76 3.39 3.44 6.20
N MET A 77 2.62 4.15 5.38
CA MET A 77 2.76 5.60 5.18
C MET A 77 2.50 6.40 6.46
N GLY A 78 1.71 5.86 7.39
CA GLY A 78 1.48 6.49 8.70
C GLY A 78 2.74 6.59 9.55
N MET A 79 3.59 5.56 9.54
CA MET A 79 4.90 5.65 10.20
C MET A 79 5.84 6.66 9.52
N ILE A 80 5.78 6.76 8.19
CA ILE A 80 6.62 7.71 7.43
C ILE A 80 6.20 9.16 7.74
N VAL A 81 4.89 9.42 7.79
CA VAL A 81 4.33 10.71 8.22
C VAL A 81 4.74 11.05 9.66
N ALA A 82 4.62 10.09 10.58
CA ALA A 82 5.00 10.29 11.97
C ALA A 82 6.50 10.63 12.12
N ALA A 83 7.37 9.99 11.34
CA ALA A 83 8.80 10.25 11.35
C ALA A 83 9.18 11.60 10.71
N LEU A 84 8.46 12.01 9.66
CA LEU A 84 8.70 13.26 8.94
C LEU A 84 8.14 14.50 9.67
N GLY A 85 7.10 14.32 10.49
CA GLY A 85 6.49 15.39 11.27
C GLY A 85 5.87 16.51 10.42
N ALA A 86 5.58 17.65 11.05
CA ALA A 86 4.91 18.79 10.41
C ALA A 86 5.81 19.62 9.47
N GLY A 87 7.08 19.23 9.28
CA GLY A 87 8.06 20.00 8.49
C GLY A 87 7.96 19.80 6.97
N VAL A 88 6.99 19.04 6.48
CA VAL A 88 6.93 18.61 5.08
C VAL A 88 5.84 19.34 4.31
N PRO A 89 6.07 19.70 3.03
CA PRO A 89 5.07 20.38 2.21
C PRO A 89 3.71 19.66 2.18
N PRO A 90 2.58 20.39 2.09
CA PRO A 90 1.23 19.81 2.01
C PRO A 90 1.04 18.79 0.88
N SER A 91 1.78 18.95 -0.23
CA SER A 91 1.76 18.01 -1.35
C SER A 91 2.26 16.61 -1.00
N THR A 92 3.14 16.49 0.00
CA THR A 92 3.67 15.20 0.44
C THR A 92 2.65 14.45 1.28
N PHE A 93 1.83 15.16 2.07
CA PHE A 93 0.66 14.59 2.75
C PHE A 93 -0.37 14.08 1.75
N LEU A 94 -0.64 14.84 0.68
CA LEU A 94 -1.50 14.40 -0.42
C LEU A 94 -0.97 13.12 -1.08
N PHE A 95 0.34 13.03 -1.33
CA PHE A 95 0.95 11.80 -1.85
C PHE A 95 0.77 10.62 -0.88
N PHE A 96 0.97 10.81 0.43
CA PHE A 96 0.79 9.75 1.42
C PHE A 96 -0.65 9.25 1.50
N ALA A 97 -1.63 10.15 1.36
CA ALA A 97 -3.04 9.81 1.30
C ALA A 97 -3.36 9.00 0.03
N LEU A 98 -2.89 9.47 -1.13
CA LEU A 98 -3.09 8.79 -2.41
C LEU A 98 -2.38 7.43 -2.46
N ALA A 99 -1.24 7.30 -1.79
CA ALA A 99 -0.52 6.03 -1.68
C ALA A 99 -1.29 4.94 -0.91
N GLN A 100 -2.35 5.29 -0.18
CA GLN A 100 -3.22 4.32 0.48
C GLN A 100 -4.19 3.63 -0.50
N PHE A 101 -4.49 4.24 -1.65
CA PHE A 101 -5.33 3.61 -2.68
C PHE A 101 -4.72 2.32 -3.25
N PRO A 102 -3.43 2.29 -3.66
CA PRO A 102 -2.76 1.04 -4.00
C PRO A 102 -2.87 -0.01 -2.88
N ILE A 103 -2.84 0.41 -1.62
CA ILE A 103 -2.89 -0.52 -0.48
C ILE A 103 -4.21 -1.26 -0.38
N TYR A 104 -5.30 -0.56 -0.59
CA TYR A 104 -6.62 -1.18 -0.55
C TYR A 104 -7.01 -1.85 -1.87
N LEU A 105 -6.51 -1.35 -3.01
CA LEU A 105 -6.92 -1.80 -4.33
C LEU A 105 -6.04 -2.93 -4.91
N MET A 106 -4.73 -2.93 -4.66
CA MET A 106 -3.84 -4.01 -5.10
C MET A 106 -4.25 -5.39 -4.59
N PRO A 107 -4.60 -5.62 -3.32
CA PRO A 107 -4.94 -6.96 -2.87
C PRO A 107 -6.20 -7.47 -3.56
N TRP A 108 -7.17 -6.59 -3.86
CA TRP A 108 -8.35 -6.95 -4.65
C TRP A 108 -7.98 -7.31 -6.09
N LEU A 109 -7.14 -6.50 -6.73
CA LEU A 109 -6.68 -6.74 -8.12
C LEU A 109 -5.80 -7.99 -8.24
N LEU A 110 -4.95 -8.23 -7.24
CA LEU A 110 -3.98 -9.32 -7.21
C LEU A 110 -4.55 -10.63 -6.66
N ASN A 111 -5.75 -10.63 -6.06
CA ASN A 111 -6.37 -11.84 -5.53
C ASN A 111 -6.54 -12.91 -6.63
N GLY A 112 -6.90 -12.49 -7.84
CA GLY A 112 -7.00 -13.37 -9.00
C GLY A 112 -5.66 -13.98 -9.42
N VAL A 113 -4.58 -13.19 -9.38
CA VAL A 113 -3.22 -13.66 -9.71
C VAL A 113 -2.67 -14.57 -8.62
N ALA A 114 -2.86 -14.21 -7.34
CA ALA A 114 -2.46 -15.03 -6.20
C ALA A 114 -3.21 -16.38 -6.16
N GLY A 115 -4.47 -16.41 -6.59
CA GLY A 115 -5.23 -17.67 -6.78
C GLY A 115 -4.65 -18.55 -7.88
N ARG A 116 -4.20 -17.96 -9.00
CA ARG A 116 -3.55 -18.70 -10.10
C ARG A 116 -2.19 -19.26 -9.69
N ILE A 117 -1.34 -18.46 -9.04
CA ILE A 117 -0.02 -18.91 -8.56
C ILE A 117 -0.16 -20.07 -7.57
N ARG A 118 -1.13 -20.01 -6.65
CA ARG A 118 -1.40 -21.12 -5.71
C ARG A 118 -1.87 -22.40 -6.41
N ARG A 119 -2.69 -22.28 -7.46
CA ARG A 119 -3.12 -23.45 -8.27
C ARG A 119 -1.96 -24.07 -9.05
N GLU A 120 -1.06 -23.25 -9.60
CA GLU A 120 0.15 -23.74 -10.27
C GLU A 120 1.09 -24.47 -9.32
N GLU A 121 1.32 -23.94 -8.10
CA GLU A 121 2.13 -24.62 -7.09
C GLU A 121 1.49 -25.94 -6.62
N ALA A 122 0.18 -25.97 -6.41
CA ALA A 122 -0.54 -27.20 -6.03
C ALA A 122 -0.52 -28.28 -7.14
N ALA A 123 -0.50 -27.87 -8.41
CA ALA A 123 -0.36 -28.79 -9.53
C ALA A 123 1.07 -29.33 -9.71
N ALA A 124 2.08 -28.55 -9.31
CA ALA A 124 3.49 -28.92 -9.39
C ALA A 124 3.93 -29.83 -8.22
N ASP A 125 3.34 -29.68 -7.03
CA ASP A 125 3.63 -30.54 -5.86
C ASP A 125 2.84 -31.87 -5.89
N GLY A 126 1.89 -32.04 -6.82
CA GLY A 126 1.01 -33.20 -6.93
C GLY A 126 1.29 -34.16 -8.10
N GLY A 127 2.39 -33.96 -8.85
CA GLY A 127 2.84 -34.82 -9.95
C GLY A 127 4.21 -35.42 -9.68
#